data_AF-A0A1E7XEM3-F1
#
_entry.id   AF-A0A1E7XEM3-F1
#
_cell.length_a   1.000
_cell.length_b   1.000
_cell.length_c   1.000
_cell.angle_alpha   90.00
_cell.angle_beta   90.00
_cell.angle_gamma   90.00
#
_symmetry.space_group_name_H-M   'P 1'
#
loop_
_entity.id
_entity.type
_entity.pdbx_description
1 polymer ?
#
loop_
_entity_poly.entity_id
_entity_poly.type
_entity_poly.pdbx_seq_one_letter_code
_entity_poly.pdbx_strand_id
1 'polypeptide(L)'
;MKTKTIITTALLTAGLGICAPNTPANAASWHKGTPSALRGTYQYKKYSQAQGFGDIVQMYSNKIEINQSNNPLWKITNVHYKKVGRYYHVIGYRHHMGFIRAGKDNLMMYRKGHYFKYADYNYFINHGFKGIQAGKKVNHPHY
;
A
#
# COMPACT_ATOMS: atom_id res chain seq x y z
N MET A 1 49.60 -30.66 56.86
CA MET A 1 49.62 -29.93 55.57
C MET A 1 48.60 -28.79 55.68
N LYS A 2 49.01 -27.59 56.10
CA LYS A 2 49.31 -26.39 55.28
C LYS A 2 48.12 -25.88 54.42
N THR A 3 47.45 -24.90 55.02
CA THR A 3 46.53 -23.82 54.58
C THR A 3 46.56 -23.38 53.12
N LYS A 4 45.38 -23.01 52.56
CA LYS A 4 45.17 -21.76 51.82
C LYS A 4 43.71 -21.24 51.98
N THR A 5 43.54 -20.26 52.85
CA THR A 5 42.51 -19.21 52.74
C THR A 5 43.09 -18.10 51.88
N ILE A 6 42.30 -17.46 51.00
CA ILE A 6 42.47 -16.11 50.41
C ILE A 6 41.47 -16.00 49.23
N ILE A 7 40.73 -14.93 48.89
CA ILE A 7 40.38 -13.61 49.45
C ILE A 7 39.10 -13.18 48.70
N THR A 8 38.16 -12.56 49.40
CA THR A 8 37.01 -11.81 48.90
C THR A 8 37.46 -10.55 48.15
N THR A 9 36.89 -10.24 46.98
CA THR A 9 36.89 -8.86 46.46
C THR A 9 35.50 -8.54 45.93
N ALA A 10 34.76 -7.77 46.74
CA ALA A 10 33.66 -6.93 46.30
C ALA A 10 34.25 -5.61 45.79
N LEU A 11 33.73 -5.06 44.69
CA LEU A 11 33.75 -3.63 44.34
C LEU A 11 32.77 -3.43 43.17
N LEU A 12 31.56 -2.95 43.43
CA LEU A 12 31.11 -1.53 43.43
C LEU A 12 30.34 -1.17 42.14
N THR A 13 29.03 -1.07 42.31
CA THR A 13 28.16 0.06 41.96
C THR A 13 28.41 0.91 40.71
N ALA A 14 27.29 1.05 39.99
CA ALA A 14 26.74 2.28 39.43
C ALA A 14 27.29 2.82 38.11
N GLY A 15 26.35 3.02 37.19
CA GLY A 15 26.46 4.01 36.12
C GLY A 15 26.67 3.41 34.76
N LEU A 16 25.57 3.22 34.02
CA LEU A 16 25.35 3.87 32.72
C LEU A 16 23.93 3.52 32.32
N GLY A 17 23.06 4.53 32.41
CA GLY A 17 21.71 4.46 31.89
C GLY A 17 21.77 4.09 30.42
N ILE A 18 21.38 2.85 30.12
CA ILE A 18 20.95 2.51 28.78
C ILE A 18 19.55 3.12 28.69
N CYS A 19 19.51 4.41 28.35
CA CYS A 19 18.37 5.01 27.68
C CYS A 19 18.15 4.16 26.43
N ALA A 20 17.38 3.08 26.55
CA ALA A 20 16.77 2.47 25.40
C ALA A 20 15.98 3.62 24.75
N PRO A 21 16.31 4.05 23.51
CA PRO A 21 15.44 4.99 22.85
C PRO A 21 14.08 4.30 22.80
N ASN A 22 13.10 4.87 23.50
CA ASN A 22 11.69 4.59 23.29
C ASN A 22 11.39 5.03 21.87
N THR A 23 11.80 4.23 20.88
CA THR A 23 11.28 4.37 19.53
C THR A 23 9.78 4.17 19.67
N PRO A 24 8.94 5.18 19.37
CA PRO A 24 7.52 4.95 19.29
C PRO A 24 7.35 3.90 18.21
N ALA A 25 6.99 2.68 18.61
CA ALA A 25 6.47 1.68 17.70
C ALA A 25 5.22 2.30 17.09
N ASN A 26 5.40 3.00 15.97
CA ASN A 26 4.32 3.52 15.16
C ASN A 26 3.65 2.27 14.59
N ALA A 27 2.74 1.69 15.38
CA ALA A 27 1.79 0.70 14.94
C ALA A 27 0.99 1.39 13.86
N ALA A 28 1.45 1.27 12.62
CA ALA A 28 0.83 1.90 11.49
C ALA A 28 -0.52 1.22 11.32
N SER A 29 -1.54 1.90 11.84
CA SER A 29 -2.88 1.37 11.93
C SER A 29 -3.48 1.26 10.54
N TRP A 30 -4.12 0.13 10.29
CA TRP A 30 -4.94 -0.03 9.11
C TRP A 30 -6.21 0.77 9.29
N HIS A 31 -6.50 1.64 8.33
CA HIS A 31 -7.72 2.42 8.27
C HIS A 31 -8.72 1.73 7.34
N LYS A 32 -9.98 1.61 7.77
CA LYS A 32 -11.06 1.09 6.93
C LYS A 32 -11.40 2.07 5.80
N GLY A 33 -11.69 1.53 4.62
CA GLY A 33 -12.05 2.27 3.41
C GLY A 33 -10.84 2.62 2.54
N THR A 34 -11.03 3.57 1.62
CA THR A 34 -9.96 4.11 0.78
C THR A 34 -9.39 5.40 1.34
N PRO A 35 -8.10 5.70 1.07
CA PRO A 35 -7.51 6.99 1.43
C PRO A 35 -8.26 8.14 0.75
N SER A 36 -8.73 9.12 1.54
CA SER A 36 -9.45 10.29 1.03
C SER A 36 -8.66 11.05 -0.05
N ALA A 37 -7.33 11.16 0.12
CA ALA A 37 -6.42 11.79 -0.83
C ALA A 37 -6.42 11.13 -2.22
N LEU A 38 -6.77 9.85 -2.31
CA LEU A 38 -6.80 9.09 -3.56
C LEU A 38 -8.20 9.01 -4.20
N ARG A 39 -9.27 9.45 -3.53
CA ARG A 39 -10.64 9.33 -4.07
C ARG A 39 -10.84 10.13 -5.36
N GLY A 40 -11.64 9.57 -6.25
CA GLY A 40 -11.95 10.13 -7.56
C GLY A 40 -11.83 9.12 -8.71
N THR A 41 -12.00 9.62 -9.93
CA THR A 41 -11.88 8.85 -11.17
C THR A 41 -10.57 9.20 -11.87
N TYR A 42 -9.83 8.18 -12.30
CA TYR A 42 -8.58 8.31 -13.03
C TYR A 42 -8.66 7.51 -14.30
N GLN A 43 -8.29 8.12 -15.42
CA GLN A 43 -8.27 7.45 -16.72
C GLN A 43 -6.85 7.42 -17.27
N TYR A 44 -6.43 6.25 -17.71
CA TYR A 44 -5.14 5.99 -18.33
C TYR A 44 -5.25 6.23 -19.83
N LYS A 45 -4.13 6.48 -20.52
CA LYS A 45 -4.15 6.48 -21.99
C LYS A 45 -4.28 5.03 -22.46
N LYS A 46 -4.79 4.85 -23.66
CA LYS A 46 -4.81 3.56 -24.33
C LYS A 46 -3.38 3.04 -24.56
N TYR A 47 -3.21 1.73 -24.49
CA TYR A 47 -1.96 1.05 -24.88
C TYR A 47 -1.90 0.80 -26.39
N SER A 48 -3.05 0.71 -27.07
CA SER A 48 -3.15 0.47 -28.50
C SER A 48 -4.44 1.05 -29.09
N GLN A 49 -4.51 1.17 -30.42
CA GLN A 49 -5.72 1.61 -31.12
C GLN A 49 -6.88 0.62 -31.02
N ALA A 50 -6.57 -0.68 -30.86
CA ALA A 50 -7.57 -1.73 -30.69
C ALA A 50 -8.28 -1.67 -29.32
N GLN A 51 -7.73 -0.92 -28.36
CA GLN A 51 -8.36 -0.71 -27.06
C GLN A 51 -9.51 0.30 -27.16
N GLY A 52 -10.71 -0.06 -26.70
CA GLY A 52 -11.88 0.82 -26.72
C GLY A 52 -11.66 2.09 -25.90
N PHE A 53 -11.17 1.93 -24.67
CA PHE A 53 -10.78 3.01 -23.76
C PHE A 53 -9.54 2.65 -22.94
N GLY A 54 -8.76 3.65 -22.53
CA GLY A 54 -7.68 3.39 -21.57
C GLY A 54 -8.25 3.10 -20.19
N ASP A 55 -7.53 2.30 -19.38
CA ASP A 55 -8.00 1.81 -18.09
C ASP A 55 -8.61 2.93 -17.22
N ILE A 56 -9.70 2.63 -16.53
CA ILE A 56 -10.40 3.55 -15.63
C ILE A 56 -10.31 3.01 -14.22
N VAL A 57 -9.82 3.83 -13.28
CA VAL A 57 -9.80 3.51 -11.85
C VAL A 57 -10.70 4.50 -11.11
N GLN A 58 -11.70 3.97 -10.43
CA GLN A 58 -12.62 4.74 -9.60
C GLN A 58 -12.41 4.36 -8.13
N MET A 59 -12.01 5.34 -7.33
CA MET A 59 -11.81 5.18 -5.89
C MET A 59 -12.94 5.87 -5.11
N TYR A 60 -13.83 5.05 -4.56
CA TYR A 60 -14.92 5.46 -3.67
C TYR A 60 -14.49 5.36 -2.22
N SER A 61 -15.29 5.82 -1.25
CA SER A 61 -14.94 5.75 0.17
C SER A 61 -14.71 4.33 0.70
N ASN A 62 -15.40 3.33 0.15
CA ASN A 62 -15.45 1.96 0.66
C ASN A 62 -15.11 0.87 -0.38
N LYS A 63 -14.88 1.25 -1.64
CA LYS A 63 -14.59 0.32 -2.74
C LYS A 63 -13.66 0.94 -3.78
N ILE A 64 -13.03 0.08 -4.56
CA ILE A 64 -12.23 0.44 -5.73
C ILE A 64 -12.78 -0.33 -6.92
N GLU A 65 -12.92 0.33 -8.04
CA GLU A 65 -13.41 -0.23 -9.29
C GLU A 65 -12.37 0.05 -10.38
N ILE A 66 -11.85 -1.00 -11.01
CA ILE A 66 -10.87 -0.92 -12.09
C ILE A 66 -11.51 -1.51 -13.34
N ASN A 67 -11.70 -0.70 -14.37
CA ASN A 67 -12.24 -1.13 -15.65
C ASN A 67 -11.14 -1.08 -16.70
N GLN A 68 -10.77 -2.24 -17.21
CA GLN A 68 -9.81 -2.39 -18.29
C GLN A 68 -10.63 -2.74 -19.53
N SER A 69 -10.54 -1.93 -20.57
CA SER A 69 -11.41 -2.04 -21.75
C SER A 69 -11.57 -3.48 -22.24
N ASN A 70 -12.83 -3.86 -22.51
CA ASN A 70 -13.28 -5.19 -22.91
C ASN A 70 -13.12 -6.30 -21.84
N ASN A 71 -12.69 -5.97 -20.62
CA ASN A 71 -12.68 -6.91 -19.49
C ASN A 71 -13.87 -6.66 -18.55
N PRO A 72 -14.30 -7.68 -17.80
CA PRO A 72 -15.18 -7.50 -16.66
C PRO A 72 -14.59 -6.50 -15.68
N LEU A 73 -15.47 -5.79 -14.98
CA LEU A 73 -15.07 -4.85 -13.94
C LEU A 73 -14.26 -5.58 -12.85
N TRP A 74 -13.16 -5.00 -12.40
CA TRP A 74 -12.42 -5.48 -11.24
C TRP A 74 -12.86 -4.66 -10.03
N LYS A 75 -13.82 -5.22 -9.27
CA LYS A 75 -14.43 -4.59 -8.09
C LYS A 75 -13.81 -5.12 -6.80
N ILE A 76 -13.28 -4.20 -5.99
CA ILE A 76 -12.59 -4.48 -4.73
C ILE A 76 -13.37 -3.82 -3.58
N THR A 77 -13.77 -4.60 -2.58
CA THR A 77 -14.45 -4.12 -1.36
C THR A 77 -13.67 -4.53 -0.10
N ASN A 78 -14.23 -4.26 1.09
CA ASN A 78 -13.55 -4.51 2.37
C ASN A 78 -12.16 -3.87 2.41
N VAL A 79 -12.04 -2.71 1.78
CA VAL A 79 -10.78 -2.03 1.56
C VAL A 79 -10.25 -1.52 2.90
N HIS A 80 -8.97 -1.75 3.14
CA HIS A 80 -8.23 -1.12 4.22
C HIS A 80 -6.95 -0.52 3.66
N TYR A 81 -6.46 0.54 4.28
CA TYR A 81 -5.20 1.14 3.88
C TYR A 81 -4.31 1.49 5.05
N LYS A 82 -3.02 1.55 4.76
CA LYS A 82 -1.97 2.07 5.62
C LYS A 82 -1.14 3.06 4.82
N LYS A 83 -0.88 4.25 5.39
CA LYS A 83 0.02 5.21 4.75
C LYS A 83 1.47 4.78 4.99
N VAL A 84 2.28 4.76 3.93
CA VAL A 84 3.70 4.38 3.96
C VAL A 84 4.50 5.47 3.25
N GLY A 85 5.00 6.43 4.04
CA GLY A 85 5.62 7.64 3.51
C GLY A 85 4.65 8.43 2.62
N ARG A 86 4.99 8.58 1.33
CA ARG A 86 4.16 9.24 0.32
C ARG A 86 3.14 8.33 -0.36
N TYR A 87 3.18 7.03 -0.06
CA TYR A 87 2.37 6.00 -0.71
C TYR A 87 1.26 5.50 0.22
N TYR A 88 0.30 4.79 -0.36
CA TYR A 88 -0.74 4.09 0.39
C TYR A 88 -0.68 2.62 0.04
N HIS A 89 -0.45 1.80 1.06
CA HIS A 89 -0.61 0.36 0.98
C HIS A 89 -2.09 0.06 1.18
N VAL A 90 -2.72 -0.53 0.18
CA VAL A 90 -4.17 -0.76 0.12
C VAL A 90 -4.40 -2.26 -0.05
N ILE A 91 -5.19 -2.85 0.84
CA ILE A 91 -5.65 -4.23 0.73
C ILE A 91 -7.16 -4.26 0.57
N GLY A 92 -7.69 -5.29 -0.06
CA GLY A 92 -9.13 -5.49 -0.17
C GLY A 92 -9.48 -6.87 -0.69
N TYR A 93 -10.78 -7.09 -0.93
CA TYR A 93 -11.30 -8.33 -1.47
C TYR A 93 -11.97 -8.08 -2.81
N ARG A 94 -11.42 -8.70 -3.85
CA ARG A 94 -11.96 -8.74 -5.21
C ARG A 94 -13.16 -9.66 -5.30
N HIS A 95 -14.21 -9.17 -5.93
CA HIS A 95 -15.39 -9.98 -6.29
C HIS A 95 -15.14 -10.78 -7.56
N HIS A 96 -15.74 -11.97 -7.62
CA HIS A 96 -15.79 -12.75 -8.86
C HIS A 96 -16.73 -12.06 -9.84
N MET A 97 -16.24 -11.67 -11.04
CA MET A 97 -17.07 -11.07 -12.10
C MET A 97 -16.56 -11.50 -13.48
N GLY A 98 -17.42 -12.14 -14.28
CA GLY A 98 -17.02 -12.75 -15.54
C GLY A 98 -15.88 -13.77 -15.32
N PHE A 99 -14.77 -13.60 -16.03
CA PHE A 99 -13.58 -14.43 -15.87
C PHE A 99 -12.63 -13.96 -14.75
N ILE A 100 -12.91 -12.83 -14.09
CA ILE A 100 -12.10 -12.35 -12.96
C ILE A 100 -12.46 -13.16 -11.72
N ARG A 101 -11.46 -13.86 -11.16
CA ARG A 101 -11.62 -14.65 -9.93
C ARG A 101 -11.66 -13.77 -8.68
N ALA A 102 -12.48 -14.16 -7.71
CA ALA A 102 -12.45 -13.57 -6.37
C ALA A 102 -11.10 -13.82 -5.68
N GLY A 103 -10.71 -12.93 -4.77
CA GLY A 103 -9.45 -13.07 -4.04
C GLY A 103 -9.07 -11.81 -3.27
N LYS A 104 -7.94 -11.88 -2.56
CA LYS A 104 -7.38 -10.70 -1.90
C LYS A 104 -6.57 -9.89 -2.89
N ASP A 105 -6.77 -8.58 -2.90
CA ASP A 105 -5.90 -7.64 -3.57
C ASP A 105 -4.97 -6.96 -2.57
N ASN A 106 -3.73 -6.74 -3.02
CA ASN A 106 -2.68 -6.10 -2.25
C ASN A 106 -1.94 -5.12 -3.14
N LEU A 107 -2.24 -3.82 -2.97
CA LEU A 107 -1.88 -2.78 -3.92
C LEU A 107 -1.05 -1.69 -3.24
N MET A 108 -0.09 -1.13 -3.97
CA MET A 108 0.57 0.13 -3.63
C MET A 108 0.06 1.23 -4.54
N MET A 109 -0.38 2.33 -3.93
CA MET A 109 -1.02 3.44 -4.63
C MET A 109 -0.36 4.77 -4.32
N TYR A 110 -0.37 5.65 -5.32
CA TYR A 110 0.22 6.97 -5.24
C TYR A 110 -0.56 7.98 -6.06
N ARG A 111 -0.63 9.22 -5.56
CA ARG A 111 -1.14 10.36 -6.32
C ARG A 111 -0.19 11.55 -6.18
N LYS A 112 0.08 12.22 -7.30
CA LYS A 112 0.78 13.51 -7.38
C LYS A 112 -0.03 14.49 -8.23
N GLY A 113 -0.59 15.52 -7.61
CA GLY A 113 -1.45 16.48 -8.30
C GLY A 113 -2.67 15.79 -8.94
N HIS A 114 -2.75 15.81 -10.27
CA HIS A 114 -3.82 15.15 -11.04
C HIS A 114 -3.44 13.75 -11.55
N TYR A 115 -2.27 13.24 -11.19
CA TYR A 115 -1.79 11.94 -11.68
C TYR A 115 -1.85 10.88 -10.60
N PHE A 116 -2.30 9.70 -10.97
CA PHE A 116 -2.46 8.53 -10.11
C PHE A 116 -1.71 7.34 -10.69
N LYS A 117 -1.12 6.52 -9.82
CA LYS A 117 -0.52 5.23 -10.15
C LYS A 117 -0.92 4.20 -9.10
N TYR A 118 -1.10 2.96 -9.54
CA TYR A 118 -1.19 1.81 -8.65
C TYR A 118 -0.36 0.64 -9.22
N ALA A 119 0.03 -0.27 -8.34
CA ALA A 119 0.76 -1.48 -8.67
C ALA A 119 0.35 -2.58 -7.69
N ASP A 120 0.54 -3.84 -8.06
CA ASP A 120 0.61 -4.92 -7.07
C ASP A 120 1.74 -4.63 -6.06
N TYR A 121 1.53 -4.99 -4.80
CA TYR A 121 2.49 -4.73 -3.73
C TYR A 121 3.85 -5.39 -4.01
N ASN A 122 3.87 -6.65 -4.42
CA ASN A 122 5.13 -7.37 -4.70
C ASN A 122 5.83 -6.76 -5.92
N TYR A 123 5.08 -6.35 -6.93
CA TYR A 123 5.67 -5.62 -8.05
C TYR A 123 6.32 -4.31 -7.58
N PHE A 124 5.61 -3.52 -6.75
CA PHE A 124 6.11 -2.26 -6.23
C PHE A 124 7.37 -2.42 -5.37
N ILE A 125 7.44 -3.45 -4.51
CA ILE A 125 8.63 -3.67 -3.68
C ILE A 125 9.87 -3.90 -4.54
N ASN A 126 9.73 -4.61 -5.67
CA ASN A 126 10.86 -4.96 -6.53
C ASN A 126 11.18 -3.88 -7.59
N HIS A 127 10.18 -3.13 -8.06
CA HIS A 127 10.33 -2.24 -9.23
C HIS A 127 9.82 -0.82 -9.00
N GLY A 128 9.21 -0.54 -7.84
CA GLY A 128 8.46 0.68 -7.60
C GLY A 128 7.34 0.86 -8.63
N PHE A 129 7.18 2.09 -9.13
CA PHE A 129 6.27 2.42 -10.23
C PHE A 129 6.98 2.51 -11.60
N LYS A 130 8.15 1.88 -11.76
CA LYS A 130 8.86 1.85 -13.04
C LYS A 130 8.00 1.14 -14.08
N GLY A 131 7.91 1.67 -15.29
CA GLY A 131 7.08 1.11 -16.37
C GLY A 131 5.57 1.29 -16.21
N ILE A 132 5.08 1.71 -15.03
CA ILE A 132 3.66 1.94 -14.79
C ILE A 132 3.26 3.32 -15.27
N GLN A 133 2.33 3.36 -16.22
CA GLN A 133 1.71 4.57 -16.72
C GLN A 133 0.96 5.31 -15.60
N ALA A 134 0.82 6.63 -15.72
CA ALA A 134 -0.04 7.40 -14.83
C ALA A 134 -1.44 7.60 -15.44
N GLY A 135 -2.47 7.35 -14.63
CA GLY A 135 -3.84 7.79 -14.91
C GLY A 135 -3.99 9.28 -14.57
N LYS A 136 -4.71 10.03 -15.41
CA LYS A 136 -5.06 11.43 -15.15
C LYS A 136 -6.44 11.49 -14.48
N LYS A 137 -6.57 12.33 -13.45
CA LYS A 137 -7.85 12.57 -12.79
C LYS A 137 -8.83 13.22 -13.78
N VAL A 138 -10.02 12.65 -13.87
CA VAL A 138 -11.11 13.13 -14.74
C VAL A 138 -12.39 13.27 -13.93
N ASN A 139 -13.30 14.15 -14.38
CA ASN A 139 -14.62 14.29 -13.77
C ASN A 139 -15.54 13.14 -14.21
N HIS A 140 -15.49 12.80 -15.50
CA HIS A 140 -16.24 11.70 -16.10
C HIS A 140 -15.28 10.85 -16.94
N PRO A 141 -15.33 9.52 -16.83
CA PRO A 141 -14.53 8.65 -17.69
C PRO A 141 -15.11 8.61 -19.11
N HIS A 142 -14.23 8.48 -20.10
CA HIS A 142 -14.61 8.27 -21.50
C HIS A 142 -14.42 6.79 -21.86
N TYR A 143 -15.50 6.12 -22.25
CA TYR A 143 -15.51 4.72 -22.70
C TYR A 143 -15.35 4.61 -24.21
#